data_AF-A0A2H5PT26-F1
#
_entry.id   AF-A0A2H5PT26-F1
#
_cell.length_a   1.000
_cell.length_b   1.000
_cell.length_c   1.000
_cell.angle_alpha   90.00
_cell.angle_beta   90.00
_cell.angle_gamma   90.00
#
_symmetry.space_group_name_H-M   'P 1'
#
loop_
_entity.id
_entity.type
_entity.pdbx_description
1 polymer ?
#
loop_
_entity_poly.entity_id
_entity_poly.type
_entity_poly.pdbx_seq_one_letter_code
_entity_poly.pdbx_strand_id
1 'polypeptide(L)'
;MGRWRNLVHLDLSDNFLWGYIPPTLGRLSKLENLHLSSNSLVGNIPSIVGHLTHLTTLAIASNHIDVSIPLEIGNLNFLQVLDLS
;
A
#
# COMPACT_ATOMS: atom_id res chain seq x y z
N MET A 1 2.98 13.66 -12.08
CA MET A 1 1.92 13.26 -11.12
C MET A 1 0.87 12.41 -11.84
N GLY A 2 0.89 11.08 -11.65
CA GLY A 2 0.16 10.13 -12.49
C GLY A 2 -1.36 10.17 -12.36
N ARG A 3 -2.07 10.18 -13.50
CA ARG A 3 -3.54 10.02 -13.60
C ARG A 3 -3.91 8.54 -13.81
N TRP A 4 -3.35 7.63 -13.02
CA TRP A 4 -3.50 6.18 -13.21
C TRP A 4 -4.79 5.62 -12.60
N ARG A 5 -5.94 6.16 -12.99
CA ARG A 5 -7.26 5.75 -12.44
C ARG A 5 -7.70 4.32 -12.82
N ASN A 6 -6.95 3.68 -13.71
CA ASN A 6 -7.22 2.32 -14.18
C ASN A 6 -6.11 1.33 -13.78
N LEU A 7 -5.16 1.74 -12.95
CA LEU A 7 -4.14 0.83 -12.46
C LEU A 7 -4.80 -0.17 -11.49
N VAL A 8 -4.65 -1.45 -11.79
CA VAL A 8 -5.22 -2.56 -10.99
C VAL A 8 -4.13 -3.26 -10.20
N HIS A 9 -2.93 -3.36 -10.76
CA HIS A 9 -1.78 -4.01 -10.14
C HIS A 9 -0.62 -3.01 -10.12
N LEU A 10 -0.03 -2.82 -8.94
CA LEU A 10 1.20 -2.06 -8.74
C LEU A 10 2.17 -2.93 -7.95
N ASP A 11 3.19 -3.42 -8.64
CA ASP A 11 4.29 -4.16 -8.02
C ASP A 11 5.57 -3.34 -8.13
N LEU A 12 6.11 -2.97 -6.97
CA LEU A 12 7.37 -2.28 -6.79
C LEU A 12 8.26 -3.03 -5.80
N SER A 13 7.99 -4.33 -5.60
CA SER A 13 8.78 -5.17 -4.68
C SER A 13 10.23 -5.33 -5.15
N ASP A 14 11.13 -5.66 -4.23
CA ASP A 14 12.55 -5.95 -4.50
C ASP A 14 13.29 -4.79 -5.20
N ASN A 15 13.13 -3.59 -4.64
CA ASN A 15 13.77 -2.37 -5.12
C ASN A 15 14.52 -1.66 -3.99
N PHE A 16 15.17 -0.55 -4.33
CA PHE A 16 15.83 0.35 -3.36
C PHE A 16 15.00 1.61 -3.09
N LEU A 17 13.67 1.50 -3.15
CA LEU A 17 12.80 2.65 -2.85
C LEU A 17 12.95 3.04 -1.38
N TRP A 18 13.04 4.34 -1.13
CA TRP A 18 13.24 4.90 0.20
C TRP A 18 12.30 6.08 0.45
N GLY A 19 12.15 6.44 1.72
CA GLY A 19 11.21 7.49 2.15
C GLY A 19 9.84 6.93 2.52
N TYR A 20 8.83 7.80 2.49
CA TYR A 20 7.47 7.48 2.97
C TYR A 20 6.56 6.97 1.85
N ILE A 21 5.57 6.15 2.22
CA ILE A 21 4.45 5.85 1.33
C ILE A 21 3.65 7.15 1.08
N PRO A 22 3.55 7.64 -0.16
CA PRO A 22 2.95 8.93 -0.43
C PRO A 22 1.42 8.89 -0.30
N PRO A 23 0.76 9.90 0.30
CA PRO A 23 -0.70 9.92 0.42
C PRO A 23 -1.46 9.90 -0.92
N THR A 24 -0.79 10.26 -2.00
CA THR A 24 -1.35 10.20 -3.36
C THR A 24 -1.66 8.79 -3.83
N LEU A 25 -1.12 7.75 -3.16
CA LEU A 25 -1.43 6.34 -3.43
C LEU A 25 -2.92 6.05 -3.28
N GLY A 26 -3.61 6.68 -2.32
CA GLY A 26 -5.05 6.55 -2.11
C GLY A 26 -5.93 7.05 -3.26
N ARG A 27 -5.35 7.62 -4.32
CA ARG A 27 -6.06 8.00 -5.56
C ARG A 27 -6.22 6.85 -6.55
N LEU A 28 -5.55 5.72 -6.32
CA LEU A 28 -5.61 4.52 -7.17
C LEU A 28 -6.86 3.69 -6.85
N SER A 29 -8.05 4.27 -7.02
CA SER A 29 -9.32 3.70 -6.52
C SER A 29 -9.71 2.34 -7.13
N LYS A 30 -9.03 1.90 -8.20
CA LYS A 30 -9.23 0.58 -8.84
C LYS A 30 -8.11 -0.42 -8.53
N LEU A 31 -7.17 -0.06 -7.65
CA LEU A 31 -6.06 -0.92 -7.32
C LEU A 31 -6.57 -2.12 -6.51
N GLU A 32 -6.20 -3.31 -6.97
CA GLU A 32 -6.50 -4.60 -6.34
C GLU A 32 -5.25 -5.15 -5.66
N ASN A 33 -4.08 -5.00 -6.28
CA ASN A 33 -2.82 -5.56 -5.78
C ASN A 33 -1.76 -4.48 -5.62
N LEU A 34 -1.25 -4.33 -4.39
CA LEU A 34 -0.17 -3.42 -4.05
C LEU A 34 0.97 -4.18 -3.37
N HIS A 35 2.09 -4.31 -4.07
CA HIS A 35 3.31 -4.93 -3.57
C HIS A 35 4.40 -3.88 -3.46
N LEU A 36 4.86 -3.64 -2.23
CA LEU A 36 5.93 -2.72 -1.85
C LEU A 36 7.02 -3.44 -1.03
N SER A 37 6.95 -4.77 -0.92
CA SER A 37 7.85 -5.56 -0.08
C SER A 37 9.31 -5.42 -0.51
N SER A 38 10.24 -5.72 0.41
CA SER A 38 11.69 -5.71 0.14
C SER A 38 12.17 -4.35 -0.40
N ASN A 39 11.94 -3.28 0.36
CA ASN A 39 12.39 -1.93 0.05
C ASN A 39 12.99 -1.27 1.31
N SER A 40 13.35 0.01 1.20
CA SER A 40 13.84 0.84 2.31
C SER A 40 12.82 1.91 2.72
N LEU A 41 11.53 1.62 2.62
CA LEU A 41 10.47 2.55 3.03
C LEU A 41 10.43 2.71 4.55
N VAL A 42 10.11 3.92 5.02
CA VAL A 42 10.12 4.31 6.44
C VAL A 42 8.81 4.99 6.84
N GLY A 43 8.59 5.18 8.15
CA GLY A 43 7.40 5.83 8.71
C GLY A 43 6.23 4.86 8.78
N ASN A 44 5.00 5.32 8.57
CA ASN A 44 3.80 4.55 8.89
C ASN A 44 2.98 4.27 7.63
N ILE A 45 2.10 3.27 7.69
CA ILE A 45 1.07 3.07 6.66
C ILE A 45 0.10 4.27 6.71
N PRO A 46 -0.05 5.07 5.64
CA PRO A 46 -0.95 6.22 5.68
C PRO A 46 -2.41 5.77 5.75
N SER A 47 -3.24 6.43 6.55
CA SER A 47 -4.69 6.12 6.68
C SER A 47 -5.44 6.15 5.33
N ILE A 48 -4.95 6.92 4.36
CA ILE A 48 -5.50 6.99 3.00
C ILE A 48 -5.48 5.64 2.27
N VAL A 49 -4.69 4.66 2.73
CA VAL A 49 -4.72 3.28 2.21
C VAL A 49 -6.14 2.70 2.32
N GLY A 50 -6.91 3.07 3.35
CA GLY A 50 -8.32 2.69 3.48
C GLY A 50 -9.25 3.21 2.38
N HIS A 51 -8.80 4.11 1.49
CA HIS A 51 -9.56 4.53 0.31
C HIS A 51 -9.41 3.56 -0.88
N LEU A 52 -8.48 2.61 -0.82
CA LEU A 52 -8.26 1.59 -1.84
C LEU A 52 -9.28 0.46 -1.66
N THR A 53 -10.57 0.77 -1.75
CA THR A 53 -11.64 -0.17 -1.36
C THR A 53 -11.76 -1.40 -2.26
N HIS A 54 -10.98 -1.51 -3.35
CA HIS A 54 -10.91 -2.71 -4.19
C HIS A 54 -9.68 -3.58 -3.89
N LEU A 55 -8.84 -3.17 -2.93
CA LEU A 55 -7.59 -3.86 -2.64
C LEU A 55 -7.87 -5.26 -2.07
N THR A 56 -7.28 -6.27 -2.71
CA THR A 56 -7.29 -7.67 -2.28
C THR A 56 -5.97 -8.05 -1.62
N THR A 57 -4.86 -7.40 -2.02
CA THR A 57 -3.52 -7.69 -1.52
C THR A 57 -2.79 -6.40 -1.17
N LEU A 58 -2.35 -6.31 0.10
CA LEU A 58 -1.39 -5.33 0.58
C LEU A 58 -0.16 -6.04 1.13
N ALA A 59 0.96 -5.96 0.41
CA ALA A 59 2.23 -6.54 0.82
C ALA A 59 3.28 -5.43 0.97
N ILE A 60 3.74 -5.20 2.20
CA ILE A 60 4.75 -4.18 2.54
C ILE A 60 5.88 -4.75 3.39
N ALA A 61 5.98 -6.08 3.46
CA ALA A 61 6.97 -6.81 4.24
C ALA A 61 8.41 -6.39 3.92
N SER A 62 9.33 -6.62 4.85
CA SER A 62 10.76 -6.29 4.65
C SER A 62 10.99 -4.82 4.27
N ASN A 63 10.42 -3.91 5.06
CA ASN A 63 10.66 -2.46 5.04
C ASN A 63 10.99 -1.96 6.46
N HIS A 64 11.28 -0.68 6.61
CA HIS A 64 11.54 -0.01 7.90
C HIS A 64 10.31 0.78 8.38
N ILE A 65 9.11 0.23 8.15
CA ILE A 65 7.82 0.86 8.48
C ILE A 65 7.50 0.61 9.97
N ASP A 66 7.16 1.66 10.69
CA ASP A 66 6.61 1.58 12.05
C ASP A 66 5.24 0.89 12.00
N VAL A 67 5.09 -0.18 12.78
CA VAL A 67 3.93 -1.09 12.74
C VAL A 67 2.71 -0.51 13.48
N SER A 68 2.39 0.76 13.26
CA SER A 68 1.07 1.29 13.59
C SER A 68 0.14 1.05 12.41
N ILE A 69 -0.70 0.02 12.52
CA ILE A 69 -1.73 -0.26 11.52
C ILE A 69 -2.84 0.79 11.66
N PRO A 70 -3.15 1.60 10.64
CA PRO A 70 -4.25 2.54 10.70
C PRO A 70 -5.59 1.82 10.77
N LEU A 71 -6.53 2.33 11.57
CA LEU A 71 -7.88 1.75 11.72
C LEU A 71 -8.65 1.71 10.39
N GLU A 72 -8.29 2.59 9.46
CA GLU A 72 -8.85 2.66 8.11
C GLU A 72 -8.53 1.42 7.26
N ILE A 73 -7.60 0.55 7.65
CA ILE A 73 -7.48 -0.80 7.06
C ILE A 73 -8.82 -1.56 7.15
N GLY A 74 -9.62 -1.30 8.18
CA GLY A 74 -10.96 -1.88 8.32
C GLY A 74 -11.94 -1.51 7.18
N ASN A 75 -11.64 -0.50 6.36
CA ASN A 75 -12.45 -0.15 5.19
C ASN A 75 -12.17 -1.04 3.96
N LEU A 76 -11.09 -1.84 3.99
CA LEU A 76 -10.67 -2.69 2.89
C LEU A 76 -11.47 -4.01 2.88
N ASN A 77 -12.75 -3.91 2.54
CA ASN A 77 -13.71 -5.03 2.62
C ASN A 77 -13.36 -6.25 1.73
N PHE A 78 -12.50 -6.07 0.73
CA PHE A 78 -12.07 -7.14 -0.17
C PHE A 78 -10.65 -7.65 0.13
N LEU A 79 -10.00 -7.14 1.20
CA LEU A 79 -8.63 -7.52 1.54
C LEU A 79 -8.59 -8.99 1.95
N GLN A 80 -7.76 -9.75 1.26
CA GLN A 80 -7.54 -11.18 1.50
C GLN A 80 -6.15 -11.42 2.08
N VAL A 81 -5.17 -10.63 1.65
CA VAL A 81 -3.78 -10.76 2.07
C VAL A 81 -3.30 -9.41 2.62
N LEU A 82 -2.88 -9.45 3.89
CA LEU A 82 -2.19 -8.36 4.57
C LEU A 82 -0.84 -8.89 5.05
N ASP A 83 0.23 -8.54 4.34
CA ASP A 83 1.59 -8.93 4.69
C ASP A 83 2.40 -7.72 5.16
N LEU A 84 2.71 -7.73 6.46
CA LEU A 84 3.41 -6.69 7.20
C LEU A 84 4.75 -7.19 7.78
N SER A 85 5.17 -8.40 7.41
CA SER A 85 6.23 -9.15 8.09
C SER A 85 7.66 -8.63 7.87
#